data_AF-A0A8T6LMB8-F1
#
_entry.id   AF-A0A8T6LMB8-F1
#
_cell.length_a   1.000
_cell.length_b   1.000
_cell.length_c   1.000
_cell.angle_alpha   90.00
_cell.angle_beta   90.00
_cell.angle_gamma   90.00
#
_symmetry.space_group_name_H-M   'P 1'
#
loop_
_entity.id
_entity.type
_entity.pdbx_description
1 polymer ?
#
loop_
_entity_poly.entity_id
_entity_poly.type
_entity_poly.pdbx_seq_one_letter_code
_entity_poly.pdbx_strand_id
1 'polypeptide(L)'
;PLVNLARLVEEVGELSRELNHRFGSKLKRADEAERDLALEIGDILFVLIALSNERGIDLEDALERVLEKYETRDSDRWTPATPPA
;
A
#
# COMPACT_ATOMS: atom_id res chain seq x y z
N PRO A 1 4.06 -1.93 -21.04
CA PRO A 1 4.27 -3.02 -20.06
C PRO A 1 5.27 -2.74 -18.91
N LEU A 2 6.49 -2.22 -19.15
CA LEU A 2 7.51 -2.01 -18.09
C LEU A 2 7.52 -0.62 -17.45
N VAL A 3 6.96 0.38 -18.13
CA VAL A 3 6.96 1.78 -17.65
C VAL A 3 6.12 1.93 -16.39
N ASN A 4 4.91 1.37 -16.36
CA ASN A 4 4.03 1.41 -15.19
C ASN A 4 4.60 0.62 -14.00
N LEU A 5 5.32 -0.49 -14.26
CA LEU A 5 6.02 -1.23 -13.21
C LEU A 5 7.19 -0.43 -12.64
N ALA A 6 8.01 0.20 -13.49
CA ALA A 6 9.10 1.05 -13.04
C ALA A 6 8.57 2.24 -12.23
N ARG A 7 7.48 2.86 -12.68
CA ARG A 7 6.82 3.95 -11.95
C ARG A 7 6.29 3.49 -10.60
N LEU A 8 5.64 2.34 -10.52
CA LEU A 8 5.15 1.80 -9.25
C LEU A 8 6.29 1.60 -8.24
N VAL A 9 7.44 1.09 -8.71
CA VAL A 9 8.62 0.89 -7.85
C VAL A 9 9.20 2.23 -7.38
N GLU A 10 9.22 3.25 -8.25
CA GLU A 10 9.61 4.62 -7.90
C GLU A 10 8.74 5.17 -6.77
N GLU A 11 7.42 5.20 -6.95
CA GLU A 11 6.49 5.76 -5.95
C GLU A 11 6.54 5.01 -4.60
N VAL A 12 6.70 3.68 -4.62
CA VAL A 12 6.89 2.88 -3.39
C VAL A 12 8.20 3.22 -2.68
N GLY A 13 9.27 3.49 -3.43
CA GLY A 13 10.55 3.93 -2.87
C GLY A 13 10.45 5.30 -2.20
N GLU A 14 9.72 6.23 -2.82
CA GLU A 14 9.47 7.56 -2.27
C GLU A 14 8.63 7.49 -0.97
N LEU A 15 7.55 6.69 -0.97
CA LEU A 15 6.75 6.41 0.21
C LEU A 15 7.60 5.79 1.34
N SER A 16 8.43 4.80 1.02
CA SER A 16 9.30 4.13 1.99
C SER A 16 10.26 5.12 2.66
N ARG A 17 10.82 6.05 1.89
CA ARG A 17 11.70 7.10 2.39
C ARG A 17 10.96 8.03 3.36
N GLU A 18 9.75 8.43 3.02
CA GLU A 18 8.94 9.31 3.88
C GLU A 18 8.52 8.62 5.18
N LEU A 19 8.10 7.36 5.14
CA LEU A 19 7.79 6.57 6.33
C LEU A 19 9.00 6.42 7.27
N ASN A 20 10.19 6.18 6.70
CA ASN A 20 11.42 6.08 7.48
C ASN A 20 11.77 7.43 8.15
N HIS A 21 11.54 8.55 7.46
CA HIS A 21 11.74 9.87 8.05
C HIS A 21 10.76 10.17 9.19
N ARG A 22 9.51 9.70 9.11
CA ARG A 22 8.47 9.96 10.11
C ARG A 22 8.53 9.02 11.32
N PHE A 23 8.85 7.74 11.08
CA PHE A 23 8.71 6.67 12.10
C PHE A 23 9.99 5.87 12.34
N GLY A 24 11.03 6.08 11.52
CA GLY A 24 12.30 5.39 11.65
C GLY A 24 13.28 6.07 12.59
N SER A 25 14.43 5.41 12.80
CA SER A 25 15.51 5.91 13.67
C SER A 25 16.33 7.05 13.06
N LYS A 26 16.13 7.36 11.78
CA LYS A 26 16.90 8.35 11.04
C LYS A 26 16.07 9.62 10.85
N LEU A 27 16.41 10.65 11.62
CA LEU A 27 15.78 11.96 11.52
C LEU A 27 16.03 12.62 10.16
N LYS A 28 14.99 13.23 9.61
CA LYS A 28 15.04 14.09 8.42
C LYS A 28 16.05 15.22 8.64
N ARG A 29 16.78 15.61 7.60
CA ARG A 29 17.60 16.83 7.67
C ARG A 29 16.66 18.04 7.65
N ALA A 30 17.01 19.11 8.36
CA ALA A 30 16.15 20.27 8.53
C ALA A 30 15.87 21.05 7.22
N ASP A 31 16.65 20.79 6.18
CA ASP A 31 16.55 21.39 4.84
C ASP A 31 15.71 20.56 3.86
N GLU A 32 15.22 19.38 4.28
CA GLU A 32 14.42 18.52 3.40
C GLU A 32 12.95 18.90 3.45
N ALA A 33 12.36 19.18 2.29
CA ALA A 33 10.94 19.53 2.18
C ALA A 33 10.05 18.41 2.76
N GLU A 34 9.03 18.80 3.51
CA GLU A 34 8.03 17.88 3.99
C GLU A 34 7.18 17.43 2.79
N ARG A 35 7.23 16.13 2.46
CA ARG A 35 6.35 15.54 1.45
C ARG A 35 5.13 15.01 2.14
N ASP A 36 3.98 15.23 1.52
CA ASP A 36 2.70 14.80 2.06
C ASP A 36 2.53 13.30 1.81
N LEU A 37 2.50 12.52 2.90
CA LEU A 37 2.29 11.08 2.87
C LEU A 37 1.01 10.69 2.11
N ALA A 38 -0.04 11.51 2.17
CA ALA A 38 -1.28 11.26 1.47
C ALA A 38 -1.09 11.35 -0.06
N LEU A 39 -0.25 12.27 -0.54
CA LEU A 39 0.05 12.40 -1.97
C LEU A 39 0.86 11.21 -2.49
N GLU A 40 1.88 10.75 -1.74
CA GLU A 40 2.67 9.58 -2.14
C GLU A 40 1.82 8.30 -2.24
N ILE A 41 0.89 8.12 -1.30
CA ILE A 41 -0.09 7.01 -1.36
C ILE A 41 -1.02 7.17 -2.56
N GLY A 42 -1.43 8.40 -2.86
CA GLY A 42 -2.23 8.74 -4.03
C GLY A 42 -1.53 8.41 -5.35
N ASP A 43 -0.23 8.70 -5.46
CA ASP A 43 0.56 8.41 -6.67
C ASP A 43 0.68 6.89 -6.91
N ILE A 44 0.89 6.10 -5.85
CA ILE A 44 0.85 4.63 -5.93
C ILE A 44 -0.51 4.14 -6.43
N LEU A 45 -1.60 4.66 -5.86
CA LEU A 45 -2.95 4.29 -6.26
C LEU A 45 -3.21 4.65 -7.73
N PHE A 46 -2.77 5.82 -8.18
CA PHE A 46 -2.90 6.25 -9.57
C PHE A 46 -2.18 5.31 -10.53
N VAL A 47 -0.95 4.91 -10.23
CA VAL A 47 -0.18 3.98 -11.07
C VAL A 47 -0.87 2.61 -11.13
N LEU A 48 -1.43 2.13 -10.02
CA LEU A 48 -2.21 0.89 -9.99
C LEU A 48 -3.47 0.97 -10.85
N ILE A 49 -4.20 2.08 -10.79
CA ILE A 49 -5.38 2.31 -11.66
C ILE A 49 -4.96 2.33 -13.13
N ALA A 50 -3.89 3.05 -13.47
CA ALA A 50 -3.38 3.12 -14.84
C ALA A 50 -2.97 1.75 -15.38
N LEU A 51 -2.28 0.95 -14.56
CA LEU A 51 -1.89 -0.42 -14.90
C LEU A 51 -3.11 -1.32 -15.11
N SER A 52 -4.10 -1.25 -14.23
CA SER A 52 -5.32 -2.04 -14.36
C SER A 52 -6.11 -1.70 -15.62
N ASN A 53 -6.21 -0.41 -15.95
CA ASN A 53 -6.82 0.06 -17.19
C ASN A 53 -6.07 -0.45 -18.44
N GLU A 54 -4.72 -0.45 -18.44
CA GLU A 54 -3.90 -1.02 -19.54
C GLU A 54 -4.17 -2.52 -19.74
N ARG A 55 -4.48 -3.24 -18.65
CA ARG A 55 -4.65 -4.70 -18.66
C ARG A 55 -6.11 -5.17 -18.74
N GLY A 56 -7.07 -4.26 -18.69
CA GLY A 56 -8.50 -4.60 -18.62
C GLY A 56 -8.87 -5.33 -17.34
N ILE A 57 -8.20 -4.98 -16.23
CA ILE A 57 -8.48 -5.53 -14.89
C ILE A 57 -9.50 -4.63 -14.22
N ASP A 58 -10.60 -5.21 -13.75
CA ASP A 58 -11.53 -4.56 -12.85
C ASP A 58 -10.96 -4.59 -11.43
N LEU A 59 -10.60 -3.41 -10.91
CA LEU A 59 -10.00 -3.29 -9.58
C LEU A 59 -11.00 -3.50 -8.45
N GLU A 60 -12.28 -3.21 -8.68
CA GLU A 60 -13.33 -3.39 -7.67
C GLU A 60 -13.57 -4.88 -7.44
N ASP A 61 -13.85 -5.63 -8.52
CA ASP A 61 -14.00 -7.09 -8.47
C ASP A 61 -12.72 -7.79 -7.96
N ALA A 62 -11.54 -7.31 -8.35
CA ALA A 62 -10.28 -7.86 -7.85
C ALA A 62 -10.10 -7.64 -6.35
N LEU A 63 -10.48 -6.47 -5.82
CA LEU A 63 -10.42 -6.16 -4.40
C LEU A 63 -11.43 -6.97 -3.60
N GLU A 64 -12.67 -7.06 -4.06
CA GLU A 64 -13.73 -7.86 -3.43
C GLU A 64 -13.29 -9.32 -3.24
N ARG A 65 -12.78 -9.96 -4.29
CA ARG A 65 -12.28 -11.36 -4.23
C ARG A 65 -11.13 -11.54 -3.24
N VAL A 66 -10.27 -10.53 -3.08
CA VAL A 66 -9.17 -10.57 -2.12
C VAL A 66 -9.69 -10.46 -0.69
N LEU A 67 -10.67 -9.58 -0.45
CA LEU A 67 -11.30 -9.42 0.86
C LEU A 67 -12.07 -10.68 1.26
N GLU A 68 -12.87 -11.27 0.37
CA GLU A 68 -13.55 -12.55 0.60
C GLU A 68 -12.56 -13.66 0.95
N LYS A 69 -11.41 -13.71 0.25
CA LYS A 69 -10.34 -14.65 0.54
C LYS A 69 -9.72 -14.43 1.94
N TYR A 70 -9.63 -13.19 2.41
CA TYR A 70 -9.15 -12.92 3.76
C TYR A 70 -10.18 -13.33 4.81
N GLU A 71 -11.46 -12.99 4.62
CA GLU A 71 -12.53 -13.39 5.52
C GLU A 71 -12.64 -14.92 5.66
N THR A 72 -12.58 -15.65 4.55
CA THR A 72 -12.67 -17.12 4.53
C THR A 72 -11.42 -17.84 5.02
N ARG A 73 -10.24 -17.19 4.98
CA ARG A 73 -8.99 -17.76 5.52
C ARG A 73 -8.81 -17.46 7.00
N ASP A 74 -9.23 -16.29 7.45
CA ASP A 74 -9.09 -15.87 8.85
C ASP A 74 -10.25 -16.36 9.74
N SER A 75 -11.35 -16.86 9.16
CA SER A 75 -12.42 -17.53 9.89
C SER A 75 -11.95 -18.70 10.76
N ASP A 76 -10.89 -19.41 10.34
CA ASP A 76 -10.31 -20.55 11.07
C ASP A 76 -9.14 -20.17 11.99
N ARG A 77 -8.74 -18.89 12.01
CA ARG A 77 -7.56 -18.41 12.74
C ARG A 77 -7.91 -17.57 13.98
N TRP A 78 -9.20 -17.28 14.20
CA TRP A 78 -9.67 -16.58 15.38
C TRP A 78 -9.69 -17.50 16.61
N THR A 79 -8.64 -17.50 17.41
CA THR A 79 -8.73 -17.88 18.83
C THR A 79 -9.23 -16.66 19.60
N PRO A 80 -10.41 -16.72 20.24
CA PRO A 80 -10.83 -15.68 21.16
C PRO A 80 -9.79 -15.55 22.27
N ALA A 81 -9.25 -14.36 22.46
CA ALA A 81 -8.45 -14.05 23.64
C ALA A 81 -9.38 -13.95 24.87
N THR A 82 -9.99 -15.06 25.27
CA THR A 82 -10.67 -15.14 26.56
C THR A 82 -9.60 -15.46 27.60
N PRO A 83 -9.30 -14.57 28.56
CA PRO A 83 -8.51 -14.95 29.71
C PRO A 83 -9.32 -16.01 30.49
N PRO A 84 -8.73 -17.12 30.95
CA PRO A 84 -9.44 -18.04 31.82
C PRO A 84 -9.92 -17.29 33.07
N ALA A 85 -11.18 -17.57 33.45
CA ALA A 85 -11.86 -17.01 34.61
C ALA A 85 -11.19 -17.39 35.94
#